data_AF-A0A5J4QY54-F1
#
_entry.id   AF-A0A5J4QY54-F1
#
_cell.length_a   1.000
_cell.length_b   1.000
_cell.length_c   1.000
_cell.angle_alpha   90.00
_cell.angle_beta   90.00
_cell.angle_gamma   90.00
#
_symmetry.space_group_name_H-M   'P 1'
#
loop_
_entity.id
_entity.type
_entity.pdbx_description
1 polymer ?
#
loop_
_entity_poly.entity_id
_entity_poly.type
_entity_poly.pdbx_seq_one_letter_code
_entity_poly.pdbx_strand_id
1 'polypeptide(L)' 'LMEQLGYGQDYKYAHNYEGNFTQQQYLPDELKDTRIWHPQNNSAENKLHERMKELWKEKY' A
#
# COMPACT_ATOMS: atom_id res chain seq x y z
N LEU A 1 -14.91 -22.98 1.13
CA LEU A 1 -14.64 -22.65 2.55
C LEU A 1 -14.09 -21.23 2.72
N MET A 2 -12.93 -20.84 2.14
CA MET A 2 -12.41 -19.45 2.20
C MET A 2 -13.27 -18.45 1.39
N GLU A 3 -13.63 -18.78 0.16
CA GLU A 3 -14.46 -17.92 -0.72
C GLU A 3 -15.88 -17.69 -0.17
N GLN A 4 -16.43 -18.71 0.52
CA GLN A 4 -17.76 -18.65 1.16
C GLN A 4 -17.79 -17.75 2.39
N LEU A 5 -16.63 -17.43 2.96
CA LEU A 5 -16.47 -16.50 4.07
C LEU A 5 -16.23 -15.05 3.59
N GLY A 6 -16.35 -14.79 2.28
CA GLY A 6 -16.18 -13.45 1.69
C GLY A 6 -14.72 -13.02 1.50
N TYR A 7 -13.75 -13.91 1.73
CA TYR A 7 -12.34 -13.59 1.55
C TYR A 7 -12.03 -13.30 0.08
N GLY A 8 -11.61 -12.06 -0.22
CA GLY A 8 -11.15 -11.63 -1.53
C GLY A 8 -12.19 -10.92 -2.40
N GLN A 9 -13.45 -10.78 -1.96
CA GLN A 9 -14.47 -10.07 -2.74
C GLN A 9 -14.15 -8.58 -2.97
N ASP A 10 -13.46 -7.95 -2.01
CA ASP A 10 -13.07 -6.54 -2.09
C ASP A 10 -11.63 -6.33 -2.56
N TYR A 11 -10.97 -7.36 -3.10
CA TYR A 11 -9.62 -7.22 -3.64
C TYR A 11 -9.62 -6.34 -4.89
N LYS A 12 -8.95 -5.20 -4.81
CA LYS A 12 -8.75 -4.28 -5.91
C LYS A 12 -7.47 -4.65 -6.65
N TYR A 13 -7.61 -5.09 -7.89
CA TYR A 13 -6.47 -5.34 -8.75
C TYR A 13 -5.85 -4.02 -9.21
N ALA A 14 -4.67 -3.68 -8.66
CA ALA A 14 -4.04 -2.36 -8.80
C ALA A 14 -3.84 -1.90 -10.27
N HIS A 15 -3.57 -2.83 -11.18
CA HIS A 15 -3.36 -2.51 -12.60
C HIS A 15 -4.61 -2.03 -13.35
N ASN A 16 -5.80 -2.20 -12.77
CA ASN A 16 -7.03 -1.67 -13.36
C ASN A 16 -7.31 -0.21 -12.96
N TYR A 17 -6.49 0.39 -12.09
CA TYR A 17 -6.64 1.75 -11.60
C TYR A 17 -5.61 2.69 -12.23
N GLU A 18 -5.94 3.97 -12.27
CA GLU A 18 -5.05 5.02 -12.76
C GLU A 18 -3.71 5.00 -12.00
N GLY A 19 -2.60 5.16 -12.73
CA GLY A 19 -1.26 5.06 -12.14
C GLY A 19 -0.84 3.65 -11.72
N ASN A 20 -1.63 2.61 -12.09
CA ASN A 20 -1.43 1.22 -11.67
C ASN A 20 -1.40 1.05 -10.14
N PHE A 21 -2.14 1.88 -9.41
CA PHE A 21 -2.16 1.89 -7.96
C PHE A 21 -3.56 2.13 -7.42
N THR A 22 -3.88 1.48 -6.30
CA THR A 22 -5.14 1.68 -5.59
C THR A 22 -4.88 1.60 -4.11
N GLN A 23 -5.48 2.51 -3.34
CA GLN A 23 -5.38 2.47 -1.89
C GLN A 23 -6.26 1.32 -1.37
N GLN A 24 -5.61 0.34 -0.78
CA GLN A 24 -6.23 -0.79 -0.12
C GLN A 24 -5.48 -1.11 1.17
N GLN A 25 -6.16 -1.74 2.12
CA GLN A 25 -5.53 -2.29 3.30
C GLN A 25 -4.75 -3.56 2.94
N TYR A 26 -3.44 -3.54 3.16
CA TYR A 26 -2.55 -4.67 2.87
C TYR A 26 -2.00 -5.36 4.13
N LEU A 27 -1.94 -4.63 5.25
CA LEU A 27 -1.56 -5.18 6.55
C LEU A 27 -2.80 -5.72 7.28
N PRO A 28 -2.63 -6.59 8.29
CA PRO A 28 -3.72 -6.93 9.22
C PRO A 28 -4.27 -5.68 9.92
N ASP A 29 -5.51 -5.75 10.40
CA ASP A 29 -6.16 -4.62 11.09
C ASP A 29 -5.37 -4.12 12.30
N GLU A 30 -4.69 -5.02 13.01
CA GLU A 30 -3.83 -4.73 14.16
C GLU A 30 -2.59 -3.88 13.80
N LEU A 31 -2.18 -3.87 12.53
CA LEU A 31 -0.98 -3.20 12.05
C LEU A 31 -1.27 -2.16 10.97
N LYS A 32 -2.54 -1.78 10.78
CA LYS A 32 -2.98 -0.93 9.65
C LYS A 32 -2.36 0.46 9.60
N ASP A 33 -1.89 0.95 10.74
CA ASP A 33 -1.26 2.27 10.90
C ASP A 33 0.26 2.15 11.17
N THR A 34 0.81 0.93 11.05
CA THR A 34 2.22 0.67 11.32
C THR A 34 3.08 0.94 10.10
N ARG A 35 4.08 1.82 10.24
CA ARG A 35 5.13 2.02 9.24
C ARG A 35 6.35 1.14 9.54
N ILE A 36 6.66 0.22 8.63
CA ILE A 36 7.79 -0.72 8.77
C ILE A 36 9.08 -0.14 8.16
N TRP A 37 8.99 0.52 7.01
CA TRP A 37 10.15 1.03 6.27
C TRP A 37 10.31 2.55 6.42
N HIS A 38 11.53 2.99 6.68
CA HIS A 38 11.93 4.39 6.75
C HIS A 38 13.11 4.64 5.79
N PRO A 39 13.01 5.63 4.90
CA PRO A 39 14.08 5.91 3.95
C PRO A 39 15.35 6.38 4.66
N GLN A 40 16.49 5.97 4.12
CA GLN A 40 17.81 6.45 4.47
C GLN A 40 18.26 7.56 3.50
N ASN A 41 19.30 8.29 3.88
CA ASN A 41 19.81 9.40 3.09
C ASN A 41 20.69 8.92 1.91
N ASN A 42 20.06 8.35 0.89
CA ASN A 42 20.70 8.05 -0.38
C ASN A 42 19.77 8.34 -1.58
N SER A 43 20.36 8.56 -2.75
CA SER A 43 19.63 8.97 -3.96
C SER A 43 18.52 7.99 -4.37
N ALA A 44 18.75 6.68 -4.22
CA ALA A 44 17.77 5.67 -4.62
C ALA A 44 16.57 5.66 -3.67
N GLU A 45 16.83 5.66 -2.36
CA GLU A 45 15.77 5.67 -1.34
C GLU A 45 15.00 6.99 -1.31
N ASN A 46 15.65 8.12 -1.61
CA ASN A 46 14.96 9.40 -1.77
C ASN A 46 13.92 9.33 -2.91
N LYS A 47 14.26 8.73 -4.06
CA LYS A 47 13.30 8.54 -5.16
C LYS A 47 12.14 7.63 -4.76
N LEU A 48 12.42 6.55 -4.03
CA LEU A 48 11.38 5.64 -3.52
C LEU A 48 10.48 6.34 -2.50
N HIS A 49 11.04 7.17 -1.62
CA HIS A 49 10.30 7.93 -0.63
C HIS A 49 9.33 8.91 -1.27
N GLU A 50 9.77 9.68 -2.27
CA GLU A 50 8.89 10.61 -2.98
C GLU A 50 7.76 9.87 -3.71
N ARG A 51 8.06 8.73 -4.36
CA ARG A 51 7.01 7.87 -4.94
C ARG A 51 6.04 7.36 -3.88
N MET A 52 6.51 6.95 -2.70
CA MET A 52 5.64 6.49 -1.61
C MET A 52 4.71 7.61 -1.13
N LYS A 53 5.21 8.85 -1.00
CA LYS A 53 4.39 10.02 -0.69
C LYS A 53 3.35 10.31 -1.75
N GLU A 54 3.69 10.20 -3.05
CA GLU A 54 2.71 10.42 -4.13
C GLU A 54 1.55 9.42 -4.07
N LEU A 55 1.85 8.14 -3.77
CA LEU A 55 0.86 7.06 -3.72
C LEU A 55 0.02 7.08 -2.44
N TRP A 56 0.65 7.35 -1.29
CA TRP A 56 0.03 7.20 0.04
C TRP A 56 -0.27 8.52 0.75
N LYS A 57 0.23 9.65 0.24
CA LYS A 57 0.06 10.99 0.82
C LYS A 57 0.45 11.00 2.30
N GLU A 58 -0.49 11.38 3.16
CA GLU A 58 -0.30 11.49 4.62
C GLU A 58 -0.41 10.15 5.36
N LYS A 59 -0.68 9.03 4.67
CA LYS A 59 -0.89 7.73 5.36
C LYS A 59 0.43 7.15 5.90
N TYR A 60 1.58 7.41 5.25
CA TYR A 60 2.90 6.89 5.63
C TYR A 60 4.04 7.83 5.29
#